data_AF-A0A6C9EF11-F1
#
_entry.id   AF-A0A6C9EF11-F1
#
_cell.length_a   1.000
_cell.length_b   1.000
_cell.length_c   1.000
_cell.angle_alpha   90.00
_cell.angle_beta   90.00
_cell.angle_gamma   90.00
#
_symmetry.space_group_name_H-M   'P 1'
#
loop_
_entity.id
_entity.type
_entity.pdbx_description
1 polymer ?
#
loop_
_entity_poly.entity_id
_entity_poly.type
_entity_poly.pdbx_seq_one_letter_code
_entity_poly.pdbx_strand_id
1 'polypeptide(L)' 'VLGRVIRIGKTGSPQTVVWNPGEQGGNAIAHAKTGEWRGFVAVEAAACRDRIVALSPGESYMLSQSIAVMPLG' A
#
# COMPACT_ATOMS: atom_id res chain seq x y z
N VAL A 1 -9.60 18.09 10.48
CA VAL A 1 -9.37 16.64 10.26
C VAL A 1 -10.62 16.06 9.60
N LEU A 2 -10.50 15.15 8.61
CA LEU A 2 -11.62 14.69 7.75
C LEU A 2 -12.64 13.76 8.42
N GLY A 3 -12.52 13.45 9.72
CA GLY A 3 -13.49 12.63 10.46
C GLY A 3 -13.69 11.21 9.91
N ARG A 4 -12.68 10.62 9.28
CA ARG A 4 -12.75 9.31 8.63
C ARG A 4 -11.61 8.38 9.01
N VAL A 5 -11.86 7.08 8.95
CA VAL A 5 -10.86 6.01 8.97
C VAL A 5 -10.86 5.33 7.60
N ILE A 6 -9.68 5.09 7.02
CA ILE A 6 -9.57 4.27 5.81
C ILE A 6 -9.17 2.86 6.25
N ARG A 7 -10.05 1.88 6.02
CA ARG A 7 -9.75 0.48 6.28
C ARG A 7 -9.14 -0.16 5.05
N ILE A 8 -7.98 -0.77 5.23
CA ILE A 8 -7.31 -1.58 4.22
C ILE A 8 -7.42 -3.05 4.64
N GLY A 9 -8.16 -3.84 3.88
CA GLY A 9 -8.22 -5.30 4.02
C GLY A 9 -7.30 -5.98 3.02
N LYS A 10 -6.72 -7.13 3.38
CA LYS A 10 -5.89 -7.92 2.47
C LYS A 10 -6.10 -9.42 2.63
N THR A 11 -6.01 -10.14 1.52
CA THR A 11 -6.07 -11.61 1.47
C THR A 11 -5.00 -12.12 0.51
N GLY A 12 -4.43 -13.29 0.77
CA GLY A 12 -3.38 -13.84 -0.11
C GLY A 12 -2.16 -12.93 -0.18
N SER A 13 -1.76 -12.36 0.95
CA SER A 13 -0.56 -11.54 1.05
C SER A 13 0.16 -11.85 2.36
N PRO A 14 1.45 -12.22 2.33
CA PRO A 14 2.22 -12.55 3.54
C PRO A 14 2.70 -11.32 4.33
N GLN A 15 2.57 -10.10 3.78
CA GLN A 15 3.01 -8.87 4.45
C GLN A 15 2.25 -7.62 4.00
N THR A 16 2.33 -6.55 4.79
CA THR A 16 1.87 -5.22 4.39
C THR A 16 3.08 -4.31 4.30
N VAL A 17 3.28 -3.65 3.17
CA VAL A 17 4.24 -2.55 3.06
C VAL A 17 3.52 -1.26 3.44
N VAL A 18 4.13 -0.49 4.33
CA VAL A 18 3.66 0.85 4.70
C VAL A 18 4.79 1.82 4.44
N TRP A 19 4.57 2.77 3.54
CA TRP A 19 5.63 3.68 3.13
C TRP A 19 5.12 5.08 2.76
N ASN A 20 5.97 6.08 3.01
CA ASN A 20 5.88 7.42 2.43
C ASN A 20 7.29 7.85 1.98
N PRO A 21 7.49 8.47 0.80
CA PRO A 21 8.82 8.78 0.29
C PRO A 21 9.55 9.89 1.06
N GLY A 22 8.88 10.58 1.99
CA GLY A 22 9.40 11.75 2.67
C GLY A 22 9.65 12.92 1.71
N GLU A 23 10.29 13.97 2.20
CA GLU A 23 10.47 15.20 1.44
C GLU A 23 11.39 15.05 0.24
N GLN A 24 12.59 14.51 0.48
CA GLN A 24 13.59 14.35 -0.58
C GLN A 24 13.08 13.41 -1.67
N GLY A 25 12.53 12.25 -1.31
CA GLY A 25 11.99 11.29 -2.27
C GLY A 25 10.73 11.79 -2.96
N GLY A 26 9.82 12.40 -2.19
CA GLY A 26 8.53 12.88 -2.70
C GLY A 26 8.68 14.02 -3.71
N ASN A 27 9.55 14.99 -3.42
CA ASN A 27 9.83 16.11 -4.32
C ASN A 27 10.67 15.69 -5.55
N ALA A 28 11.24 14.48 -5.55
CA ALA A 28 11.98 13.92 -6.68
C ALA A 28 11.11 13.08 -7.64
N ILE A 29 9.84 12.79 -7.28
CA ILE A 29 8.92 12.07 -8.17
C ILE A 29 8.46 13.02 -9.28
N ALA A 30 8.84 12.72 -10.53
CA ALA A 30 8.68 13.62 -11.68
C ALA A 30 7.25 14.13 -11.94
N HIS A 31 6.23 13.41 -11.47
CA HIS A 31 4.83 13.77 -11.67
C HIS A 31 4.10 14.18 -10.37
N ALA A 32 4.80 14.24 -9.23
CA ALA A 32 4.26 14.72 -7.98
C ALA A 32 4.52 16.22 -7.83
N LYS A 33 3.60 16.94 -7.19
CA LYS A 33 3.82 18.33 -6.78
C LYS A 33 4.74 18.38 -5.57
N THR A 34 5.51 19.46 -5.44
CA THR A 34 6.29 19.74 -4.23
C THR A 34 5.40 19.66 -2.99
N GLY A 35 5.80 18.85 -2.02
CA GLY A 35 5.08 18.66 -0.77
C GLY A 35 3.89 17.70 -0.82
N GLU A 36 3.51 17.16 -1.98
CA GLU A 36 2.37 16.24 -2.14
C GLU A 36 2.52 14.95 -1.31
N TRP A 37 3.76 14.56 -1.00
CA TRP A 37 4.06 13.45 -0.11
C TRP A 37 3.40 13.57 1.28
N ARG A 38 3.10 14.79 1.76
CA ARG A 38 2.42 14.99 3.05
C ARG A 38 0.94 14.54 3.00
N GLY A 39 0.37 14.41 1.80
CA GLY A 39 -1.04 14.11 1.58
C GLY A 39 -1.39 12.63 1.54
N PHE A 40 -0.42 11.72 1.59
CA PHE A 40 -0.67 10.29 1.45
C PHE A 40 0.24 9.41 2.30
N VAL A 41 -0.17 8.15 2.45
CA VAL A 41 0.67 7.03 2.86
C VAL A 41 0.30 5.85 1.97
N ALA A 42 1.30 5.13 1.46
CA ALA A 42 1.07 3.88 0.74
C ALA A 42 0.89 2.75 1.76
N VAL A 43 -0.19 1.98 1.60
CA VAL A 43 -0.46 0.77 2.38
C VAL A 43 -0.79 -0.33 1.38
N GLU A 44 0.11 -1.30 1.25
CA GLU A 44 0.14 -2.24 0.13
C GLU A 44 0.10 -3.68 0.63
N ALA A 45 -0.88 -4.44 0.16
CA ALA A 45 -0.83 -5.89 0.21
C ALA A 45 0.32 -6.38 -0.68
N ALA A 46 1.33 -7.01 -0.07
CA ALA A 46 2.56 -7.37 -0.76
C ALA A 46 2.97 -8.84 -0.54
N ALA A 47 3.70 -9.38 -1.51
CA ALA A 47 4.45 -10.64 -1.48
C ALA A 47 5.80 -10.38 -2.17
N CYS A 48 6.81 -9.96 -1.42
CA CYS A 48 8.10 -9.53 -1.99
C CYS A 48 9.27 -9.83 -1.06
N ARG A 49 10.51 -9.78 -1.60
CA ARG A 49 11.76 -10.09 -0.89
C ARG A 49 11.69 -11.47 -0.23
N ASP A 50 12.00 -11.55 1.06
CA ASP A 50 12.04 -12.80 1.84
C ASP A 50 10.65 -13.44 2.04
N ARG A 51 9.58 -12.74 1.61
CA ARG A 51 8.20 -13.25 1.61
C ARG A 51 7.62 -13.35 0.21
N ILE A 52 8.45 -13.64 -0.78
CA ILE A 52 8.00 -13.95 -2.13
C ILE A 52 7.24 -15.29 -2.14
N VAL A 53 6.24 -15.40 -3.02
CA VAL A 53 5.55 -16.66 -3.28
C VAL A 53 6.12 -17.27 -4.54
N ALA A 54 6.69 -18.47 -4.44
CA ALA A 54 7.14 -19.24 -5.58
C ALA A 54 5.96 -20.07 -6.14
N LEU A 55 5.83 -20.11 -7.47
CA LEU A 55 4.83 -20.93 -8.15
C LEU A 55 5.50 -21.95 -9.06
N SER A 56 5.05 -23.18 -8.97
CA SER A 56 5.40 -24.27 -9.88
C SER A 56 4.58 -24.18 -11.18
N PRO A 57 4.97 -24.88 -12.25
CA PRO A 57 4.17 -24.94 -13.47
C PRO A 57 2.73 -25.39 -13.19
N GLY A 58 1.76 -24.60 -13.66
CA GLY A 58 0.33 -24.87 -13.46
C GLY A 58 -0.28 -24.32 -12.17
N GLU A 59 0.52 -23.81 -11.24
CA GLU A 59 0.01 -23.18 -10.03
C GLU A 59 -0.44 -21.73 -10.27
N SER A 60 -1.36 -21.25 -9.43
CA SER A 60 -1.85 -19.88 -9.45
C SER A 60 -1.85 -19.32 -8.04
N TYR A 61 -1.58 -18.03 -7.92
CA TYR A 61 -1.62 -17.30 -6.67
C TYR A 61 -2.47 -16.04 -6.84
N MET A 62 -3.33 -15.78 -5.86
CA MET A 62 -4.16 -14.59 -5.84
C MET A 62 -3.81 -13.75 -4.62
N LEU A 63 -3.56 -12.48 -4.86
CA LEU A 63 -3.44 -11.43 -3.85
C LEU A 63 -4.57 -10.44 -4.07
N SER A 64 -5.24 -10.03 -2.99
CA SER A 64 -6.34 -9.07 -3.03
C SER A 64 -6.19 -8.02 -1.94
N GLN A 65 -6.57 -6.78 -2.27
CA GLN A 65 -6.70 -5.65 -1.35
C GLN A 65 -8.08 -5.03 -1.50
N SER A 66 -8.74 -4.76 -0.37
CA SER A 66 -9.98 -3.99 -0.30
C SER A 66 -9.76 -2.68 0.42
N ILE A 67 -10.46 -1.63 -0.01
CA ILE A 67 -10.36 -0.28 0.54
C ILE A 67 -11.77 0.20 0.87
N ALA A 68 -11.97 0.62 2.11
CA ALA A 68 -13.25 1.18 2.57
C ALA A 68 -13.02 2.44 3.42
N VAL A 69 -13.94 3.40 3.31
CA VAL A 69 -14.00 4.55 4.21
C VAL A 69 -15.00 4.25 5.31
N MET A 70 -14.58 4.43 6.56
CA MET A 70 -15.37 4.22 7.76
C MET A 70 -15.51 5.55 8.51
N PRO A 71 -16.63 5.78 9.22
CA PRO A 71 -16.74 6.91 10.14
C PRO A 71 -15.68 6.81 11.25
N LEU A 72 -15.22 7.96 11.77
CA LEU A 72 -14.55 8.00 13.07
C LEU A 72 -15.58 7.59 14.14
N GLY A 73 -15.24 6.60 14.97
CA GLY A 73 -16.03 6.26 16.16
C GLY A 73 -15.92 7.32 17.25
#